data_AF-A0A8J5IYT2-F1
#
_entry.id   AF-A0A8J5IYT2-F1
#
_cell.length_a   1.000
_cell.length_b   1.000
_cell.length_c   1.000
_cell.angle_alpha   90.00
_cell.angle_beta   90.00
_cell.angle_gamma   90.00
#
_symmetry.space_group_name_H-M   'P 1'
#
loop_
_entity.id
_entity.type
_entity.pdbx_description
1 polymer ?
#
loop_
_entity_poly.entity_id
_entity_poly.type
_entity_poly.pdbx_seq_one_letter_code
_entity_poly.pdbx_strand_id
1 'polypeptide(L)'
;MEIFKWMEWVVVRNQALSEVDDPMTRSLVATKPTSPKALVRYMRHVAAKVGARIVVDMSDEFGIIFDGWTSGTLHIVAVYGLFAKDRMLQQVMLAVSPAEYGQGADAHIELIDAILDVYKKDISMIIFNGADNCATNKAIATRLRVPLIGSAIHRINLAVCRFLEAYQSLIDQVQALCVQLRYPNNAAELARHTKYKLLKVDATRWSSTYQMLARYVKIRDVIKMVAAVEDLLPRPSTHRQIVQLVNKLVALNSVCVKLQSEDCNLGDVRVLFDALMAKYPATSRHLGSSARIVYFPVFESAVVKLLLDRAMATEEEEVVTRFALPAPLPSEAPRTVDFATETLSQSKRSRRAEYIDLL
;
A
#
# COMPACT_ATOMS: atom_id res chain seq x y z
N MET A 1 29.35 9.50 -32.57
CA MET A 1 29.23 8.15 -31.98
C MET A 1 28.21 8.21 -30.84
N GLU A 2 26.93 8.03 -31.13
CA GLU A 2 25.84 8.20 -30.15
C GLU A 2 25.89 7.15 -29.03
N ILE A 3 26.38 5.95 -29.35
CA ILE A 3 26.52 4.86 -28.39
C ILE A 3 27.49 5.19 -27.24
N PHE A 4 28.55 5.98 -27.50
CA PHE A 4 29.51 6.37 -26.45
C PHE A 4 28.87 7.30 -25.43
N LYS A 5 28.01 8.23 -25.87
CA LYS A 5 27.28 9.13 -24.97
C LYS A 5 26.32 8.38 -24.07
N TRP A 6 25.69 7.31 -24.58
CA TRP A 6 24.87 6.42 -23.75
C TRP A 6 25.71 5.63 -22.74
N MET A 7 26.92 5.19 -23.12
CA MET A 7 27.85 4.58 -22.16
C MET A 7 28.29 5.56 -21.08
N GLU A 8 28.61 6.81 -21.42
CA GLU A 8 28.92 7.86 -20.44
C GLU A 8 27.74 8.13 -19.51
N TRP A 9 26.52 8.25 -20.06
CA TRP A 9 25.30 8.41 -19.27
C TRP A 9 25.14 7.29 -18.24
N VAL A 10 25.27 6.03 -18.65
CA VAL A 10 25.10 4.89 -17.74
C VAL A 10 26.25 4.78 -16.74
N VAL A 11 27.49 4.80 -17.22
CA VAL A 11 28.68 4.49 -16.40
C VAL A 11 29.07 5.66 -15.51
N VAL A 12 29.18 6.88 -16.06
CA VAL A 12 29.68 8.05 -15.31
C VAL A 12 28.63 8.55 -14.31
N ARG A 13 27.35 8.48 -14.66
CA ARG A 13 26.25 8.90 -13.78
C ARG A 13 25.70 7.77 -12.92
N ASN A 14 26.30 6.58 -12.99
CA ASN A 14 25.89 5.38 -12.27
C ASN A 14 24.38 5.10 -12.40
N GLN A 15 23.87 5.16 -13.63
CA GLN A 15 22.47 4.90 -13.95
C GLN A 15 22.23 3.43 -14.27
N ALA A 16 20.97 2.99 -14.21
CA ALA A 16 20.59 1.67 -14.68
C ALA A 16 20.72 1.58 -16.21
N LEU A 17 21.09 0.41 -16.75
CA LEU A 17 21.13 0.19 -18.20
C LEU A 17 19.77 0.41 -18.86
N SER A 18 18.67 0.20 -18.14
CA SER A 18 17.30 0.42 -18.64
C SER A 18 17.00 1.88 -19.00
N GLU A 19 17.78 2.85 -18.51
CA GLU A 19 17.59 4.28 -18.83
C GLU A 19 17.73 4.59 -20.32
N VAL A 20 18.44 3.76 -21.09
CA VAL A 20 18.60 3.97 -22.55
C VAL A 20 17.30 3.72 -23.31
N ASP A 21 16.43 2.86 -22.75
CA ASP A 21 15.13 2.51 -23.32
C ASP A 21 13.97 3.26 -22.65
N ASP A 22 14.23 3.98 -21.55
CA ASP A 22 13.21 4.71 -20.81
C ASP A 22 12.64 5.89 -21.66
N PRO A 23 11.32 5.94 -21.89
CA PRO A 23 10.72 6.98 -22.72
C PRO A 23 10.95 8.40 -22.20
N MET A 24 10.97 8.59 -20.87
CA MET A 24 11.21 9.91 -20.28
C MET A 24 12.65 10.33 -20.51
N THR A 25 13.63 9.48 -20.22
CA THR A 25 15.06 9.75 -20.46
C THR A 25 15.32 10.05 -21.94
N ARG A 26 14.74 9.28 -22.86
CA ARG A 26 14.85 9.56 -24.31
C ARG A 26 14.24 10.90 -24.70
N SER A 27 13.09 11.27 -24.12
CA SER A 27 12.49 12.58 -24.36
C SER A 27 13.38 13.74 -23.87
N LEU A 28 14.08 13.54 -22.76
CA LEU A 28 14.98 14.54 -22.17
C LEU A 28 16.24 14.77 -23.00
N VAL A 29 16.76 13.76 -23.71
CA VAL A 29 17.95 13.91 -24.59
C VAL A 29 17.76 15.00 -25.65
N ALA A 30 16.52 15.23 -26.09
CA ALA A 30 16.20 16.27 -27.08
C ALA A 30 15.93 17.66 -26.48
N THR A 31 15.90 17.78 -25.15
CA THR A 31 15.58 19.05 -24.47
C THR A 31 16.79 19.96 -24.35
N LYS A 32 16.55 21.28 -24.40
CA LYS A 32 17.60 22.26 -24.14
C LYS A 32 18.02 22.21 -22.67
N PRO A 33 19.32 22.35 -22.35
CA PRO A 33 19.78 22.38 -20.97
C PRO A 33 19.12 23.53 -20.17
N THR A 34 18.89 23.29 -18.88
CA THR A 34 18.45 24.32 -17.92
C THR A 34 19.35 24.31 -16.69
N SER A 35 19.36 25.40 -15.92
CA SER A 35 20.12 25.44 -14.66
C SER A 35 19.31 24.83 -13.51
N PRO A 36 19.96 24.24 -12.48
CA PRO A 36 19.27 23.78 -11.29
C PRO A 36 18.44 24.88 -10.60
N LYS A 37 18.95 26.12 -10.58
CA LYS A 37 18.23 27.27 -10.02
C LYS A 37 16.94 27.57 -10.79
N ALA A 38 16.99 27.54 -12.13
CA ALA A 38 15.82 27.72 -12.96
C ALA A 38 14.81 26.59 -12.76
N LEU A 39 15.27 25.33 -12.72
CA LEU A 39 14.41 24.17 -12.49
C LEU A 39 13.67 24.27 -11.15
N VAL A 40 14.38 24.56 -10.05
CA VAL A 40 13.77 24.75 -8.72
C VAL A 40 12.76 25.90 -8.72
N ARG A 41 13.05 27.00 -9.42
CA ARG A 41 12.10 28.11 -9.58
C ARG A 41 10.82 27.65 -10.29
N TYR A 42 10.94 26.91 -11.39
CA TYR A 42 9.77 26.38 -12.10
C TYR A 42 9.01 25.35 -11.26
N MET A 43 9.68 24.47 -10.53
CA MET A 43 9.05 23.53 -9.59
C MET A 43 8.21 24.27 -8.54
N ARG A 44 8.75 25.35 -7.95
CA ARG A 44 8.00 26.21 -7.01
C ARG A 44 6.78 26.87 -7.67
N HIS A 45 6.92 27.35 -8.90
CA HIS A 45 5.78 27.94 -9.63
C HIS A 45 4.70 26.89 -9.94
N VAL A 46 5.08 25.68 -10.33
CA VAL A 46 4.15 24.57 -10.56
C VAL A 46 3.47 24.18 -9.25
N ALA A 47 4.22 24.00 -8.17
CA ALA A 47 3.67 23.70 -6.85
C ALA A 47 2.65 24.75 -6.39
N ALA A 48 2.93 26.05 -6.59
CA ALA A 48 1.99 27.12 -6.27
C ALA A 48 0.70 27.04 -7.12
N LYS A 49 0.81 26.77 -8.43
CA LYS A 49 -0.35 26.63 -9.32
C LYS A 49 -1.18 25.39 -9.02
N VAL A 50 -0.53 24.25 -8.81
CA VAL A 50 -1.18 22.99 -8.42
C VAL A 50 -1.84 23.15 -7.06
N GLY A 51 -1.15 23.75 -6.09
CA GLY A 51 -1.71 24.04 -4.77
C GLY A 51 -2.96 24.90 -4.86
N ALA A 52 -2.92 26.00 -5.61
CA ALA A 52 -4.10 26.84 -5.84
C ALA A 52 -5.27 26.08 -6.49
N ARG A 53 -4.98 25.10 -7.37
CA ARG A 53 -6.02 24.23 -7.93
C ARG A 53 -6.60 23.27 -6.89
N ILE A 54 -5.76 22.69 -6.03
CA ILE A 54 -6.20 21.81 -4.94
C ILE A 54 -7.12 22.58 -3.98
N VAL A 55 -6.80 23.82 -3.64
CA VAL A 55 -7.67 24.68 -2.81
C VAL A 55 -9.08 24.81 -3.39
N VAL A 56 -9.20 24.96 -4.70
CA VAL A 56 -10.49 25.09 -5.39
C VAL A 56 -11.22 23.74 -5.48
N ASP A 57 -10.46 22.65 -5.66
CA ASP A 57 -11.01 21.33 -5.91
C ASP A 57 -11.44 20.60 -4.62
N MET A 58 -10.75 20.82 -3.49
CA MET A 58 -11.07 20.20 -2.20
C MET A 58 -12.34 20.80 -1.57
N SER A 59 -13.26 19.93 -1.18
CA SER A 59 -14.41 20.24 -0.33
C SER A 59 -14.00 20.55 1.12
N ASP A 60 -14.95 21.04 1.93
CA ASP A 60 -14.78 21.24 3.39
C ASP A 60 -15.08 19.95 4.19
N GLU A 61 -15.29 18.84 3.49
CA GLU A 61 -15.38 17.50 4.05
C GLU A 61 -14.50 16.58 3.21
N PHE A 62 -13.44 16.05 3.81
CA PHE A 62 -12.47 15.20 3.14
C PHE A 62 -11.86 14.17 4.08
N GLY A 63 -11.35 13.08 3.51
CA GLY A 63 -10.50 12.15 4.23
C GLY A 63 -9.03 12.50 4.10
N ILE A 64 -8.22 12.01 5.03
CA ILE A 64 -6.77 12.03 4.87
C ILE A 64 -6.22 10.60 4.90
N ILE A 65 -5.25 10.32 4.03
CA ILE A 65 -4.37 9.15 4.17
C ILE A 65 -2.98 9.66 4.51
N PHE A 66 -2.32 9.03 5.46
CA PHE A 66 -0.92 9.32 5.70
C PHE A 66 -0.10 8.06 5.96
N ASP A 67 1.14 8.11 5.48
CA ASP A 67 2.12 7.04 5.64
C ASP A 67 3.43 7.63 6.17
N GLY A 68 4.01 6.95 7.15
CA GLY A 68 5.22 7.38 7.84
C GLY A 68 6.32 6.35 7.68
N TRP A 69 7.50 6.77 7.24
CA TRP A 69 8.67 5.89 7.16
C TRP A 69 9.93 6.58 7.63
N THR A 70 10.88 5.77 8.09
CA THR A 70 12.17 6.24 8.58
C THR A 70 13.26 5.91 7.58
N SER A 71 14.08 6.90 7.24
CA SER A 71 15.26 6.77 6.41
C SER A 71 16.46 7.38 7.14
N GLY A 72 17.32 6.51 7.69
CA GLY A 72 18.42 6.94 8.56
C GLY A 72 17.88 7.59 9.84
N THR A 73 18.25 8.85 10.08
CA THR A 73 17.79 9.64 11.24
C THR A 73 16.52 10.45 10.95
N LEU A 74 16.00 10.39 9.72
CA LEU A 74 14.84 11.19 9.30
C LEU A 74 13.58 10.34 9.30
N HIS A 75 12.55 10.79 10.02
CA HIS A 75 11.20 10.27 9.86
C HIS A 75 10.44 11.19 8.92
N ILE A 76 9.85 10.63 7.88
CA ILE A 76 9.14 11.34 6.82
C ILE A 76 7.68 10.90 6.86
N VAL A 77 6.77 11.86 6.75
CA VAL A 77 5.34 11.64 6.67
C VAL A 77 4.84 12.16 5.32
N ALA A 78 4.20 11.28 4.55
CA ALA A 78 3.42 11.68 3.39
C ALA A 78 1.95 11.83 3.79
N VAL A 79 1.31 12.93 3.39
CA VAL A 79 -0.10 13.21 3.64
C VAL A 79 -0.82 13.37 2.31
N TYR A 80 -1.92 12.66 2.15
CA TYR A 80 -2.81 12.69 0.99
C TYR A 80 -4.20 13.16 1.43
N GLY A 81 -4.83 14.01 0.63
CA GLY A 81 -6.23 14.39 0.75
C GLY A 81 -7.11 13.54 -0.16
N LEU A 82 -8.27 13.13 0.35
CA LEU A 82 -9.25 12.29 -0.34
C LEU A 82 -10.61 12.98 -0.34
N PHE A 83 -11.13 13.27 -1.52
CA PHE A 83 -12.41 13.97 -1.66
C PHE A 83 -13.09 13.59 -2.97
N ALA A 84 -14.41 13.72 -3.02
CA ALA A 84 -15.15 13.50 -4.25
C ALA A 84 -15.18 14.78 -5.09
N LYS A 85 -14.88 14.66 -6.37
CA LYS A 85 -15.07 15.72 -7.36
C LYS A 85 -15.75 15.13 -8.58
N ASP A 86 -16.85 15.74 -9.02
CA ASP A 86 -17.65 15.24 -10.15
C ASP A 86 -18.06 13.76 -10.01
N ARG A 87 -18.36 13.33 -8.77
CA ARG A 87 -18.64 11.94 -8.36
C ARG A 87 -17.48 10.95 -8.56
N MET A 88 -16.27 11.45 -8.77
CA MET A 88 -15.05 10.65 -8.82
C MET A 88 -14.19 10.91 -7.58
N LEU A 89 -13.71 9.84 -6.95
CA LEU A 89 -12.74 9.95 -5.87
C LEU A 89 -11.45 10.58 -6.42
N GLN A 90 -11.01 11.65 -5.76
CA GLN A 90 -9.72 12.28 -5.98
C GLN A 90 -8.81 11.92 -4.82
N GLN A 91 -7.61 11.44 -5.14
CA GLN A 91 -6.54 11.24 -4.18
C GLN A 91 -5.37 12.14 -4.59
N VAL A 92 -5.02 13.08 -3.72
CA VAL A 92 -3.98 14.09 -4.02
C VAL A 92 -2.94 14.12 -2.90
N MET A 93 -1.67 14.03 -3.27
CA MET A 93 -0.58 14.20 -2.31
C MET A 93 -0.47 15.69 -1.90
N LEU A 94 -0.73 15.97 -0.62
CA LEU A 94 -0.69 17.33 -0.07
C LEU A 94 0.72 17.71 0.37
N ALA A 95 1.46 16.78 0.97
CA ALA A 95 2.84 17.01 1.38
C ALA A 95 3.61 15.70 1.56
N VAL A 96 4.93 15.80 1.43
CA VAL A 96 5.90 14.83 1.96
C VAL A 96 6.88 15.64 2.79
N SER A 97 6.79 15.51 4.11
CA SER A 97 7.52 16.37 5.04
C SER A 97 8.24 15.55 6.10
N PRO A 98 9.44 15.95 6.53
CA PRO A 98 10.05 15.39 7.72
C PRO A 98 9.22 15.74 8.97
N ALA A 99 9.12 14.79 9.90
CA ALA A 99 8.51 14.98 11.22
C ALA A 99 9.54 15.58 12.20
N GLU A 100 9.92 16.84 11.96
CA GLU A 100 11.03 17.51 12.67
C GLU A 100 10.73 17.81 14.14
N TYR A 101 9.45 18.01 14.48
CA TYR A 101 9.01 18.45 15.81
C TYR A 101 8.48 17.33 16.71
N GLY A 102 8.70 16.07 16.30
CA GLY A 102 8.35 14.89 17.08
C GLY A 102 7.56 13.86 16.29
N GLN A 103 7.45 12.65 16.86
CA GLN A 103 6.77 11.51 16.24
C GLN A 103 5.54 11.05 17.04
N GLY A 104 5.16 11.81 18.08
CA GLY A 104 3.94 11.59 18.84
C GLY A 104 2.71 11.97 18.03
N ALA A 105 1.53 11.58 18.52
CA ALA A 105 0.28 11.90 17.83
C ALA A 105 -0.02 13.41 17.81
N ASP A 106 0.39 14.19 18.82
CA ASP A 106 0.19 15.65 18.82
C ASP A 106 1.06 16.33 17.77
N ALA A 107 2.35 15.97 17.71
CA ALA A 107 3.28 16.48 16.70
C ALA A 107 2.82 16.14 15.26
N HIS A 108 2.23 14.96 15.04
CA HIS A 108 1.64 14.62 13.75
C HIS A 108 0.40 15.45 13.44
N ILE A 109 -0.46 15.72 14.42
CA ILE A 109 -1.64 16.58 14.24
C ILE A 109 -1.21 18.01 13.89
N GLU A 110 -0.22 18.57 14.60
CA GLU A 110 0.36 19.89 14.30
C GLU A 110 0.95 19.93 12.89
N LEU A 111 1.64 18.87 12.46
CA LEU A 111 2.14 18.77 11.08
C LEU A 111 0.99 18.74 10.06
N ILE A 112 -0.05 17.95 10.31
CA ILE A 112 -1.24 17.86 9.43
C ILE A 112 -1.92 19.22 9.35
N ASP A 113 -2.11 19.90 10.49
CA ASP A 113 -2.71 21.23 10.58
C ASP A 113 -1.92 22.26 9.73
N ALA A 114 -0.60 22.33 9.93
CA ALA A 114 0.27 23.22 9.15
C ALA A 114 0.27 22.90 7.64
N ILE A 115 0.11 21.62 7.25
CA ILE A 115 -0.04 21.24 5.84
C ILE A 115 -1.39 21.72 5.31
N LEU A 116 -2.47 21.52 6.06
CA LEU A 116 -3.83 21.90 5.64
C LEU A 116 -3.99 23.42 5.52
N ASP A 117 -3.31 24.21 6.35
CA ASP A 117 -3.27 25.67 6.27
C ASP A 117 -2.80 26.17 4.90
N VAL A 118 -1.83 25.49 4.27
CA VAL A 118 -1.36 25.82 2.90
C VAL A 118 -2.51 25.74 1.90
N TYR A 119 -3.47 24.86 2.14
CA TYR A 119 -4.64 24.64 1.30
C TYR A 119 -5.89 25.36 1.80
N LYS A 120 -5.78 26.22 2.82
CA LYS A 120 -6.90 26.92 3.48
C LYS A 120 -7.94 25.93 4.01
N LYS A 121 -7.47 24.84 4.60
CA LYS A 121 -8.29 23.79 5.21
C LYS A 121 -7.94 23.66 6.68
N ASP A 122 -8.88 23.13 7.45
CA ASP A 122 -8.79 22.98 8.91
C ASP A 122 -8.96 21.49 9.28
N ILE A 123 -8.33 21.06 10.37
CA ILE A 123 -8.43 19.68 10.85
C ILE A 123 -9.87 19.23 11.16
N SER A 124 -10.80 20.14 11.47
CA SER A 124 -12.22 19.85 11.69
C SER A 124 -12.97 19.44 10.41
N MET A 125 -12.41 19.72 9.24
CA MET A 125 -12.93 19.30 7.93
C MET A 125 -12.59 17.84 7.59
N ILE A 126 -11.70 17.22 8.37
CA ILE A 126 -11.38 15.80 8.22
C ILE A 126 -12.56 14.97 8.71
N ILE A 127 -13.02 14.02 7.89
CA ILE A 127 -14.14 13.13 8.22
C ILE A 127 -13.72 11.67 8.44
N PHE A 128 -12.53 11.28 7.97
CA PHE A 128 -11.89 9.99 8.27
C PHE A 128 -10.39 10.04 8.03
N ASN A 129 -9.68 9.09 8.64
CA ASN A 129 -8.25 8.87 8.44
C ASN A 129 -8.00 7.48 7.86
N GLY A 130 -7.05 7.36 6.94
CA GLY A 130 -6.47 6.10 6.49
C GLY A 130 -4.99 6.04 6.86
N ALA A 131 -4.59 5.07 7.67
CA ALA A 131 -3.20 4.90 8.06
C ALA A 131 -2.95 3.47 8.55
N ASP A 132 -1.69 3.11 8.84
CA ASP A 132 -1.42 1.84 9.51
C ASP A 132 -2.03 1.80 10.92
N ASN A 133 -2.22 0.60 11.47
CA ASN A 133 -2.92 0.40 12.73
C ASN A 133 -2.01 0.61 13.97
N CYS A 134 -0.90 1.33 13.84
CA CYS A 134 0.00 1.58 14.98
C CYS A 134 -0.68 2.42 16.07
N ALA A 135 -0.09 2.41 17.27
CA ALA A 135 -0.65 3.11 18.42
C ALA A 135 -0.76 4.63 18.19
N THR A 136 0.23 5.22 17.52
CA THR A 136 0.25 6.65 17.18
C THR A 136 -0.93 7.02 16.28
N ASN A 137 -1.19 6.25 15.22
CA ASN A 137 -2.26 6.54 14.26
C ASN A 137 -3.66 6.35 14.87
N LYS A 138 -3.81 5.37 15.77
CA LYS A 138 -5.01 5.23 16.59
C LYS A 138 -5.22 6.43 17.51
N ALA A 139 -4.16 6.91 18.15
CA ALA A 139 -4.22 8.10 18.99
C ALA A 139 -4.56 9.37 18.19
N ILE A 140 -4.02 9.52 16.98
CA ILE A 140 -4.37 10.63 16.06
C ILE A 140 -5.87 10.60 15.75
N ALA A 141 -6.40 9.45 15.32
CA ALA A 141 -7.82 9.31 14.99
C ALA A 141 -8.74 9.62 16.19
N THR A 142 -8.37 9.17 17.39
CA THR A 142 -9.11 9.48 18.62
C THR A 142 -9.08 10.96 18.98
N ARG A 143 -7.94 11.63 18.82
CA ARG A 143 -7.80 13.07 19.10
C ARG A 143 -8.55 13.93 18.09
N LEU A 144 -8.51 13.55 16.82
CA LEU A 144 -9.30 14.17 15.75
C LEU A 144 -10.78 13.81 15.81
N ARG A 145 -11.16 12.78 16.58
CA ARG A 145 -12.54 12.26 16.71
C ARG A 145 -13.14 11.81 15.38
N VAL A 146 -12.32 11.20 14.54
CA VAL A 146 -12.72 10.66 13.23
C VAL A 146 -12.41 9.17 13.15
N PRO A 147 -13.17 8.38 12.38
CA PRO A 147 -12.87 6.97 12.17
C PRO A 147 -11.51 6.77 11.47
N LEU A 148 -10.86 5.66 11.81
CA LEU A 148 -9.62 5.18 11.20
C LEU A 148 -9.90 3.94 10.34
N ILE A 149 -9.59 4.02 9.05
CA ILE A 149 -9.45 2.88 8.15
C ILE A 149 -8.01 2.37 8.25
N GLY A 150 -7.85 1.17 8.81
CA GLY A 150 -6.54 0.57 9.01
C GLY A 150 -5.97 -0.03 7.73
N SER A 151 -4.66 0.15 7.50
CA SER A 151 -3.96 -0.42 6.35
C SER A 151 -4.11 -1.95 6.26
N ALA A 152 -4.75 -2.40 5.17
CA ALA A 152 -4.87 -3.82 4.84
C ALA A 152 -3.50 -4.50 4.69
N ILE A 153 -2.54 -3.81 4.07
CA ILE A 153 -1.16 -4.29 3.89
C ILE A 153 -0.45 -4.47 5.23
N HIS A 154 -0.65 -3.56 6.17
CA HIS A 154 -0.10 -3.69 7.51
C HIS A 154 -0.72 -4.90 8.24
N ARG A 155 -2.04 -5.08 8.16
CA ARG A 155 -2.77 -6.21 8.78
C ARG A 155 -2.29 -7.56 8.25
N ILE A 156 -2.17 -7.71 6.93
CA ILE A 156 -1.67 -8.95 6.33
C ILE A 156 -0.19 -9.17 6.63
N ASN A 157 0.63 -8.11 6.70
CA ASN A 157 2.02 -8.24 7.14
C ASN A 157 2.11 -8.86 8.54
N LEU A 158 1.35 -8.35 9.51
CA LEU A 158 1.30 -8.90 10.87
C LEU A 158 0.73 -10.33 10.91
N ALA A 159 -0.31 -10.60 10.10
CA ALA A 159 -0.89 -11.94 9.98
C ALA A 159 0.12 -12.96 9.47
N VAL A 160 0.89 -12.61 8.44
CA VAL A 160 1.88 -13.50 7.84
C VAL A 160 3.11 -13.65 8.73
N CYS A 161 3.60 -12.58 9.35
CA CYS A 161 4.68 -12.68 10.34
C CYS A 161 4.33 -13.69 11.44
N ARG A 162 3.11 -13.61 12.00
CA ARG A 162 2.65 -14.57 13.00
C ARG A 162 2.51 -15.99 12.44
N PHE A 163 1.99 -16.13 11.21
CA PHE A 163 1.91 -17.42 10.54
C PHE A 163 3.30 -18.07 10.36
N LEU A 164 4.33 -17.27 10.12
CA LEU A 164 5.71 -17.72 9.92
C LEU A 164 6.40 -18.19 11.21
N GLU A 165 5.92 -17.80 12.40
CA GLU A 165 6.46 -18.26 13.70
C GLU A 165 6.51 -19.79 13.78
N ALA A 166 5.51 -20.48 13.22
CA ALA A 166 5.46 -21.95 13.17
C ALA A 166 6.51 -22.60 12.25
N TYR A 167 7.20 -21.81 11.42
CA TYR A 167 8.21 -22.27 10.46
C TYR A 167 9.59 -21.68 10.76
N GLN A 168 9.78 -21.08 11.94
CA GLN A 168 11.00 -20.34 12.26
C GLN A 168 12.27 -21.19 12.11
N SER A 169 12.24 -22.47 12.51
CA SER A 169 13.38 -23.38 12.35
C SER A 169 13.79 -23.59 10.89
N LEU A 170 12.82 -23.69 9.97
CA LEU A 170 13.08 -23.81 8.53
C LEU A 170 13.68 -22.51 7.97
N ILE A 171 13.15 -21.37 8.42
CA ILE A 171 13.61 -20.04 8.01
C ILE A 171 15.04 -19.82 8.49
N ASP A 172 15.33 -20.12 9.75
CA ASP A 172 16.65 -19.96 10.36
C ASP A 172 17.70 -20.83 9.68
N GLN A 173 17.35 -22.06 9.31
CA GLN A 173 18.26 -22.94 8.58
C GLN A 173 18.63 -22.37 7.20
N VAL A 174 17.65 -21.86 6.43
CA VAL A 174 17.93 -21.24 5.13
C VAL A 174 18.68 -19.92 5.31
N GLN A 175 18.35 -19.13 6.33
CA GLN A 175 19.04 -17.90 6.70
C GLN A 175 20.53 -18.17 6.99
N ALA A 176 20.86 -19.19 7.78
CA ALA A 176 22.23 -19.57 8.09
C ALA A 176 23.02 -19.95 6.83
N LEU A 177 22.40 -20.75 5.94
CA LEU A 177 22.97 -21.09 4.63
C LEU A 177 23.20 -19.83 3.77
N CYS A 178 22.24 -18.91 3.73
CA CYS A 178 22.35 -17.66 2.98
C CYS A 178 23.47 -16.75 3.50
N VAL A 179 23.70 -16.72 4.82
CA VAL A 179 24.84 -15.98 5.40
C VAL A 179 26.17 -16.56 4.92
N GLN A 180 26.32 -17.88 4.92
CA GLN A 180 27.56 -18.56 4.53
C GLN A 180 27.87 -18.41 3.03
N LEU A 181 26.84 -18.47 2.19
CA LEU A 181 26.97 -18.24 0.74
C LEU A 181 27.27 -16.79 0.35
N ARG A 182 27.15 -15.85 1.29
CA ARG A 182 27.53 -14.44 1.08
C ARG A 182 28.98 -14.13 1.43
N TYR A 183 29.73 -15.07 2.03
CA TYR A 183 31.17 -14.89 2.21
C TYR A 183 31.88 -14.78 0.85
N PRO A 184 32.91 -13.93 0.70
CA PRO A 184 33.47 -13.57 -0.60
C PRO A 184 33.83 -14.75 -1.49
N ASN A 185 34.53 -15.75 -0.94
CA ASN A 185 34.96 -16.93 -1.72
C ASN A 185 33.77 -17.81 -2.14
N ASN A 186 32.83 -18.04 -1.24
CA ASN A 186 31.61 -18.83 -1.52
C ASN A 186 30.72 -18.11 -2.53
N ALA A 187 30.60 -16.79 -2.42
CA ALA A 187 29.83 -15.97 -3.34
C ALA A 187 30.46 -15.92 -4.73
N ALA A 188 31.80 -15.83 -4.81
CA ALA A 188 32.55 -15.89 -6.06
C ALA A 188 32.38 -17.25 -6.74
N GLU A 189 32.43 -18.35 -5.96
CA GLU A 189 32.18 -19.68 -6.50
C GLU A 189 30.74 -19.85 -6.98
N LEU A 190 29.75 -19.46 -6.16
CA LEU A 190 28.34 -19.49 -6.57
C LEU A 190 28.08 -18.69 -7.85
N ALA A 191 28.75 -17.54 -8.01
CA ALA A 191 28.60 -16.68 -9.19
C ALA A 191 29.09 -17.33 -10.49
N ARG A 192 29.94 -18.37 -10.44
CA ARG A 192 30.33 -19.15 -11.61
C ARG A 192 29.18 -19.98 -12.18
N HIS A 193 28.23 -20.36 -11.33
CA HIS A 193 27.16 -21.29 -11.68
C HIS A 193 25.78 -20.61 -11.78
N THR A 194 25.63 -19.39 -11.28
CA THR A 194 24.38 -18.62 -11.38
C THR A 194 24.59 -17.11 -11.28
N LYS A 195 23.75 -16.36 -12.00
CA LYS A 195 23.66 -14.89 -11.85
C LYS A 195 22.91 -14.44 -10.59
N TYR A 196 22.23 -15.37 -9.90
CA TYR A 196 21.43 -15.05 -8.73
C TYR A 196 22.29 -15.02 -7.46
N LYS A 197 22.21 -13.92 -6.72
CA LYS A 197 22.73 -13.82 -5.35
C LYS A 197 21.66 -14.24 -4.36
N LEU A 198 22.06 -14.86 -3.25
CA LEU A 198 21.14 -15.13 -2.15
C LEU A 198 20.84 -13.87 -1.36
N LEU A 199 19.60 -13.81 -0.89
CA LEU A 199 19.05 -12.70 -0.12
C LEU A 199 19.13 -13.06 1.37
N LYS A 200 19.33 -12.04 2.22
CA LYS A 200 19.19 -12.17 3.67
C LYS A 200 17.83 -11.60 4.06
N VAL A 201 17.16 -12.22 5.02
CA VAL A 201 15.91 -11.69 5.59
C VAL A 201 16.16 -10.31 6.20
N ASP A 202 15.26 -9.38 5.88
CA ASP A 202 15.02 -8.16 6.63
C ASP A 202 13.91 -8.46 7.65
N ALA A 203 14.24 -8.37 8.93
CA ALA A 203 13.35 -8.76 10.03
C ALA A 203 12.01 -7.99 10.03
N THR A 204 11.94 -6.83 9.38
CA THR A 204 10.74 -5.98 9.39
C THR A 204 9.67 -6.39 8.39
N ARG A 205 9.99 -7.17 7.35
CA ARG A 205 9.06 -7.48 6.25
C ARG A 205 9.06 -8.95 5.88
N TRP A 206 7.91 -9.62 6.04
CA TRP A 206 7.76 -11.04 5.68
C TRP A 206 8.04 -11.33 4.20
N SER A 207 7.88 -10.32 3.33
CA SER A 207 8.18 -10.44 1.90
C SER A 207 9.66 -10.74 1.64
N SER A 208 10.57 -10.27 2.50
CA SER A 208 12.01 -10.61 2.41
C SER A 208 12.25 -12.10 2.72
N THR A 209 11.55 -12.65 3.73
CA THR A 209 11.54 -14.09 4.03
C THR A 209 11.03 -14.90 2.85
N TYR A 210 9.91 -14.50 2.26
CA TYR A 210 9.39 -15.15 1.06
C TYR A 210 10.41 -15.13 -0.08
N GLN A 211 11.00 -13.97 -0.39
CA GLN A 211 11.99 -13.83 -1.44
C GLN A 211 13.24 -14.69 -1.20
N MET A 212 13.74 -14.74 0.04
CA MET A 212 14.86 -15.60 0.43
C MET A 212 14.53 -17.08 0.18
N LEU A 213 13.41 -17.57 0.72
CA LEU A 213 13.02 -18.97 0.60
C LEU A 213 12.77 -19.36 -0.87
N ALA A 214 12.07 -18.51 -1.63
CA ALA A 214 11.82 -18.71 -3.05
C ALA A 214 13.12 -18.73 -3.86
N ARG A 215 14.10 -17.88 -3.50
CA ARG A 215 15.42 -17.88 -4.12
C ARG A 215 16.19 -19.15 -3.80
N TYR A 216 16.25 -19.55 -2.54
CA TYR A 216 16.86 -20.81 -2.13
C TYR A 216 16.28 -22.00 -2.92
N VAL A 217 14.95 -22.14 -2.99
CA VAL A 217 14.32 -23.22 -3.76
C VAL A 217 14.74 -23.19 -5.22
N LYS A 218 14.77 -22.00 -5.84
CA LYS A 218 15.13 -21.83 -7.25
C LYS A 218 16.57 -22.23 -7.58
N ILE A 219 17.52 -22.00 -6.67
CA ILE A 219 18.95 -22.24 -6.94
C ILE A 219 19.55 -23.38 -6.12
N ARG A 220 18.71 -24.18 -5.43
CA ARG A 220 19.17 -25.25 -4.53
C ARG A 220 20.20 -26.17 -5.17
N ASP A 221 19.96 -26.64 -6.39
CA ASP A 221 20.86 -27.59 -7.04
C ASP A 221 22.19 -26.95 -7.43
N VAL A 222 22.17 -25.66 -7.74
CA VAL A 222 23.39 -24.89 -8.01
C VAL A 222 24.22 -24.67 -6.74
N ILE A 223 23.56 -24.48 -5.58
CA ILE A 223 24.26 -24.32 -4.29
C ILE A 223 25.13 -25.55 -3.98
N LYS A 224 24.75 -26.75 -4.41
CA LYS A 224 25.55 -27.98 -4.21
C LYS A 224 26.94 -27.93 -4.83
N MET A 225 27.17 -27.04 -5.81
CA MET A 225 28.50 -26.86 -6.41
C MET A 225 29.47 -26.12 -5.47
N VAL A 226 28.98 -25.49 -4.41
CA VAL A 226 29.80 -24.79 -3.40
C VAL A 226 30.08 -25.75 -2.25
N ALA A 227 31.18 -26.52 -2.35
CA ALA A 227 31.55 -27.55 -1.38
C ALA A 227 31.61 -27.04 0.08
N ALA A 228 32.01 -25.78 0.28
CA ALA A 228 32.13 -25.17 1.61
C ALA A 228 30.81 -25.03 2.38
N VAL A 229 29.64 -25.24 1.75
CA VAL A 229 28.32 -25.14 2.41
C VAL A 229 27.50 -26.43 2.31
N GLU A 230 28.11 -27.53 1.88
CA GLU A 230 27.42 -28.81 1.68
C GLU A 230 26.71 -29.29 2.96
N ASP A 231 27.40 -29.23 4.10
CA ASP A 231 26.87 -29.64 5.41
C ASP A 231 25.71 -28.75 5.92
N LEU A 232 25.55 -27.57 5.33
CA LEU A 232 24.52 -26.59 5.70
C LEU A 232 23.25 -26.72 4.84
N LEU A 233 23.29 -27.52 3.78
CA LEU A 233 22.14 -27.72 2.92
C LEU A 233 21.00 -28.40 3.68
N PRO A 234 19.76 -27.85 3.63
CA PRO A 234 18.61 -28.53 4.19
C PRO A 234 18.45 -29.94 3.60
N ARG A 235 18.29 -30.92 4.50
CA ARG A 235 18.06 -32.33 4.15
C ARG A 235 16.84 -32.47 3.21
N PRO A 236 16.74 -33.54 2.41
CA PRO A 236 15.63 -33.71 1.47
C PRO A 236 14.22 -33.61 2.08
N SER A 237 14.01 -34.05 3.33
CA SER A 237 12.74 -33.86 4.05
C SER A 237 12.46 -32.39 4.35
N THR A 238 13.42 -31.68 4.94
CA THR A 238 13.34 -30.26 5.25
C THR A 238 13.16 -29.41 3.99
N HIS A 239 13.88 -29.73 2.92
CA HIS A 239 13.72 -29.04 1.63
C HIS A 239 12.27 -29.15 1.12
N ARG A 240 11.65 -30.34 1.20
CA ARG A 240 10.24 -30.52 0.81
C ARG A 240 9.30 -29.64 1.66
N GLN A 241 9.55 -29.52 2.96
CA GLN A 241 8.78 -28.62 3.84
C GLN A 241 8.97 -27.14 3.44
N ILE A 242 10.18 -26.73 3.08
CA ILE A 242 10.46 -25.38 2.59
C ILE A 242 9.74 -25.10 1.26
N VAL A 243 9.72 -26.05 0.32
CA VAL A 243 8.97 -25.91 -0.94
C VAL A 243 7.47 -25.75 -0.67
N GLN A 244 6.91 -26.54 0.24
CA GLN A 244 5.51 -26.40 0.66
C GLN A 244 5.24 -25.03 1.29
N LEU A 245 6.15 -24.54 2.13
CA LEU A 245 6.04 -23.20 2.72
C LEU A 245 6.08 -22.10 1.64
N VAL A 246 7.01 -22.19 0.68
CA VAL A 246 7.08 -21.24 -0.45
C VAL A 246 5.76 -21.22 -1.22
N ASN A 247 5.15 -22.37 -1.50
CA ASN A 247 3.85 -22.44 -2.19
C ASN A 247 2.72 -21.75 -1.38
N LYS A 248 2.73 -21.87 -0.05
CA LYS A 248 1.78 -21.14 0.82
C LYS A 248 2.02 -19.63 0.74
N LEU A 249 3.28 -19.21 0.75
CA LEU A 249 3.68 -17.80 0.67
C LEU A 249 3.38 -17.18 -0.70
N VAL A 250 3.41 -17.94 -1.79
CA VAL A 250 2.96 -17.47 -3.13
C VAL A 250 1.50 -17.02 -3.06
N ALA A 251 0.62 -17.81 -2.46
CA ALA A 251 -0.80 -17.46 -2.33
C ALA A 251 -1.02 -16.25 -1.39
N LEU A 252 -0.22 -16.12 -0.33
CA LEU A 252 -0.28 -14.94 0.54
C LEU A 252 0.23 -13.68 -0.19
N ASN A 253 1.30 -13.82 -0.99
CA ASN A 253 1.86 -12.73 -1.78
C ASN A 253 0.90 -12.25 -2.86
N SER A 254 0.16 -13.16 -3.53
CA SER A 254 -0.82 -12.75 -4.54
C SER A 254 -1.92 -11.88 -3.95
N VAL A 255 -2.36 -12.17 -2.71
CA VAL A 255 -3.31 -11.31 -2.01
C VAL A 255 -2.68 -9.96 -1.69
N CYS A 256 -1.46 -9.91 -1.15
CA CYS A 256 -0.77 -8.63 -0.91
C CYS A 256 -0.63 -7.77 -2.17
N VAL A 257 -0.28 -8.38 -3.31
CA VAL A 257 -0.21 -7.67 -4.59
C VAL A 257 -1.58 -7.12 -5.00
N LYS A 258 -2.66 -7.89 -4.84
CA LYS A 258 -4.01 -7.41 -5.15
C LYS A 258 -4.44 -6.28 -4.20
N LEU A 259 -4.11 -6.37 -2.92
CA LEU A 259 -4.41 -5.31 -1.94
C LEU A 259 -3.67 -3.99 -2.20
N GLN A 260 -2.63 -3.99 -3.05
CA GLN A 260 -1.89 -2.79 -3.46
C GLN A 260 -2.36 -2.22 -4.80
N SER A 261 -3.29 -2.89 -5.48
CA SER A 261 -3.83 -2.39 -6.75
C SER A 261 -4.82 -1.24 -6.52
N GLU A 262 -4.81 -0.25 -7.42
CA GLU A 262 -5.67 0.94 -7.34
C GLU A 262 -7.17 0.61 -7.43
N ASP A 263 -7.53 -0.56 -7.95
CA ASP A 263 -8.91 -1.02 -8.10
C ASP A 263 -9.40 -1.87 -6.91
N CYS A 264 -8.62 -2.01 -5.84
CA CYS A 264 -8.98 -2.81 -4.67
C CYS A 264 -9.62 -1.95 -3.58
N ASN A 265 -10.92 -2.12 -3.35
CA ASN A 265 -11.65 -1.43 -2.29
C ASN A 265 -11.72 -2.23 -0.98
N LEU A 266 -12.25 -1.62 0.09
CA LEU A 266 -12.38 -2.27 1.40
C LEU A 266 -13.30 -3.50 1.41
N GLY A 267 -14.28 -3.58 0.50
CA GLY A 267 -15.11 -4.76 0.28
C GLY A 267 -14.31 -5.95 -0.26
N ASP A 268 -13.45 -5.70 -1.27
CA ASP A 268 -12.53 -6.70 -1.82
C ASP A 268 -11.53 -7.17 -0.75
N VAL A 269 -11.00 -6.24 0.06
CA VAL A 269 -10.13 -6.55 1.20
C VAL A 269 -10.82 -7.55 2.13
N ARG A 270 -12.09 -7.32 2.47
CA ARG A 270 -12.86 -8.21 3.35
C ARG A 270 -12.99 -9.61 2.75
N VAL A 271 -13.38 -9.71 1.48
CA VAL A 271 -13.53 -10.99 0.76
C VAL A 271 -12.21 -11.77 0.73
N LEU A 272 -11.11 -11.09 0.39
CA LEU A 272 -9.78 -11.69 0.34
C LEU A 272 -9.31 -12.16 1.72
N PHE A 273 -9.55 -11.35 2.77
CA PHE A 273 -9.22 -11.73 4.14
C PHE A 273 -10.04 -12.92 4.64
N ASP A 274 -11.33 -12.98 4.33
CA ASP A 274 -12.18 -14.12 4.71
C ASP A 274 -11.72 -15.42 4.04
N ALA A 275 -11.38 -15.37 2.76
CA ALA A 275 -10.80 -16.50 2.04
C ALA A 275 -9.43 -16.93 2.63
N LEU A 276 -8.57 -15.97 3.00
CA LEU A 276 -7.30 -16.26 3.65
C LEU A 276 -7.48 -16.89 5.03
N MET A 277 -8.44 -16.42 5.82
CA MET A 277 -8.73 -17.00 7.13
C MET A 277 -9.27 -18.42 7.02
N ALA A 278 -10.14 -18.68 6.04
CA ALA A 278 -10.65 -20.02 5.77
C ALA A 278 -9.52 -20.99 5.37
N LYS A 279 -8.59 -20.53 4.52
CA LYS A 279 -7.45 -21.35 4.06
C LYS A 279 -6.32 -21.47 5.10
N TYR A 280 -6.08 -20.41 5.86
CA TYR A 280 -5.01 -20.31 6.86
C TYR A 280 -5.55 -19.71 8.17
N PRO A 281 -6.20 -20.53 9.03
CA PRO A 281 -6.87 -20.06 10.25
C PRO A 281 -5.99 -19.25 11.22
N ALA A 282 -4.67 -19.47 11.21
CA ALA A 282 -3.71 -18.73 12.04
C ALA A 282 -3.69 -17.20 11.75
N THR A 283 -4.13 -16.78 10.57
CA THR A 283 -4.17 -15.38 10.15
C THR A 283 -5.36 -14.59 10.76
N SER A 284 -6.37 -15.28 11.27
CA SER A 284 -7.62 -14.70 11.79
C SER A 284 -7.45 -13.61 12.85
N ARG A 285 -6.42 -13.74 13.70
CA ARG A 285 -6.13 -12.78 14.77
C ARG A 285 -5.88 -11.35 14.29
N HIS A 286 -5.45 -11.17 13.04
CA HIS A 286 -5.20 -9.85 12.45
C HIS A 286 -6.13 -9.53 11.27
N LEU A 287 -6.65 -10.56 10.60
CA LEU A 287 -7.49 -10.39 9.41
C LEU A 287 -9.00 -10.32 9.72
N GLY A 288 -9.45 -10.83 10.87
CA GLY A 288 -10.87 -10.82 11.24
C GLY A 288 -11.46 -9.41 11.33
N SER A 289 -12.75 -9.27 11.05
CA SER A 289 -13.48 -8.01 11.19
C SER A 289 -13.59 -7.56 12.66
N SER A 290 -13.64 -8.52 13.59
CA SER A 290 -13.63 -8.28 15.05
C SER A 290 -12.22 -8.38 15.67
N ALA A 291 -11.17 -8.46 14.85
CA ALA A 291 -9.80 -8.54 15.36
C ALA A 291 -9.45 -7.26 16.13
N ARG A 292 -8.76 -7.38 17.27
CA ARG A 292 -8.35 -6.25 18.13
C ARG A 292 -7.57 -5.15 17.41
N ILE A 293 -6.99 -5.46 16.25
CA ILE A 293 -6.28 -4.48 15.42
C ILE A 293 -7.22 -3.47 14.75
N VAL A 294 -8.47 -3.87 14.46
CA VAL A 294 -9.55 -3.04 13.90
C VAL A 294 -10.01 -2.06 14.99
N TYR A 295 -9.76 -0.77 14.77
CA TYR A 295 -9.95 0.23 15.81
C TYR A 295 -11.39 0.77 15.86
N PHE A 296 -12.03 0.92 14.70
CA PHE A 296 -13.44 1.32 14.56
C PHE A 296 -14.23 0.21 13.85
N PRO A 297 -14.56 -0.90 14.54
CA PRO A 297 -15.14 -2.07 13.90
C PRO A 297 -16.53 -1.83 13.31
N VAL A 298 -17.37 -1.00 13.95
CA VAL A 298 -18.70 -0.64 13.43
C VAL A 298 -18.58 0.15 12.14
N PHE A 299 -17.68 1.15 12.10
CA PHE A 299 -17.42 1.93 10.89
C PHE A 299 -16.84 1.08 9.75
N GLU A 300 -15.80 0.28 10.01
CA GLU A 300 -15.21 -0.61 8.99
C GLU A 300 -16.27 -1.59 8.46
N SER A 301 -17.11 -2.14 9.34
CA SER A 301 -18.22 -3.03 8.96
C SER A 301 -19.25 -2.32 8.08
N ALA A 302 -19.65 -1.09 8.44
CA ALA A 302 -20.60 -0.29 7.68
C ALA A 302 -20.08 -0.01 6.26
N VAL A 303 -18.83 0.45 6.12
CA VAL A 303 -18.20 0.71 4.81
C VAL A 303 -18.12 -0.57 3.98
N VAL A 304 -17.70 -1.70 4.57
CA VAL A 304 -17.67 -2.99 3.88
C VAL A 304 -19.06 -3.42 3.41
N LYS A 305 -20.10 -3.23 4.23
CA LYS A 305 -21.48 -3.58 3.88
C LYS A 305 -22.01 -2.69 2.75
N LEU A 306 -21.71 -1.40 2.77
CA LEU A 306 -22.03 -0.48 1.68
C LEU A 306 -21.40 -0.94 0.35
N LEU A 307 -20.10 -1.20 0.34
CA LEU A 307 -19.36 -1.62 -0.86
C LEU A 307 -19.84 -2.98 -1.40
N LEU A 308 -20.33 -3.86 -0.53
CA LEU A 308 -20.83 -5.18 -0.89
C LEU A 308 -22.36 -5.24 -1.08
N ASP A 309 -23.06 -4.10 -1.06
CA ASP A 309 -24.53 -3.99 -1.17
C ASP A 309 -25.28 -4.89 -0.18
N ARG A 310 -24.84 -4.85 1.09
CA ARG A 310 -25.42 -5.62 2.20
C ARG A 310 -26.20 -4.72 3.14
N ALA A 311 -27.24 -5.28 3.78
CA ALA A 311 -28.01 -4.58 4.79
C ALA A 311 -27.13 -4.19 5.99
N MET A 312 -27.27 -2.94 6.44
CA MET A 312 -26.62 -2.39 7.61
C MET A 312 -27.56 -2.40 8.82
N ALA A 313 -26.99 -2.48 10.01
CA ALA A 313 -27.69 -2.18 11.25
C ALA A 313 -27.82 -0.67 11.44
N THR A 314 -28.75 -0.21 12.28
CA THR A 314 -28.95 1.21 12.57
C THR A 314 -27.67 1.90 13.05
N GLU A 315 -26.91 1.26 13.95
CA GLU A 315 -25.61 1.78 14.43
C GLU A 315 -24.59 1.95 13.29
N GLU A 316 -24.63 1.09 12.27
CA GLU A 316 -23.76 1.17 11.10
C GLU A 316 -24.19 2.29 10.15
N GLU A 317 -25.50 2.49 9.96
CA GLU A 317 -26.06 3.59 9.17
C GLU A 317 -25.69 4.95 9.79
N GLU A 318 -25.79 5.09 11.11
CA GLU A 318 -25.46 6.32 11.84
C GLU A 318 -24.00 6.75 11.63
N VAL A 319 -23.04 5.80 11.70
CA VAL A 319 -21.61 6.13 11.57
C VAL A 319 -21.17 6.47 10.14
N VAL A 320 -21.96 6.10 9.13
CA VAL A 320 -21.68 6.44 7.72
C VAL A 320 -22.59 7.53 7.16
N THR A 321 -23.53 8.06 7.96
CA THR A 321 -24.51 9.06 7.49
C THR A 321 -23.81 10.31 6.95
N ARG A 322 -22.68 10.72 7.54
CA ARG A 322 -21.89 11.88 7.11
C ARG A 322 -21.24 11.71 5.72
N PHE A 323 -21.20 10.48 5.19
CA PHE A 323 -20.65 10.17 3.87
C PHE A 323 -21.72 10.06 2.78
N ALA A 324 -22.99 10.27 3.13
CA ALA A 324 -24.09 10.24 2.19
C ALA A 324 -23.95 11.39 1.18
N LEU A 325 -24.02 11.06 -0.11
CA LEU A 325 -24.17 12.06 -1.15
C LEU A 325 -25.56 12.68 -1.05
N PRO A 326 -25.71 13.99 -1.33
CA PRO A 326 -27.02 14.58 -1.50
C PRO A 326 -27.83 13.76 -2.50
N ALA A 327 -29.07 13.43 -2.16
CA ALA A 327 -29.97 12.73 -3.07
C ALA A 327 -29.96 13.44 -4.44
N PRO A 328 -29.96 12.69 -5.57
CA PRO A 328 -30.11 13.31 -6.87
C PRO A 328 -31.33 14.24 -6.81
N LEU A 329 -31.17 15.49 -7.28
CA LEU A 329 -32.29 16.42 -7.43
C LEU A 329 -33.45 15.66 -8.09
N PRO A 330 -34.70 15.79 -7.60
CA PRO A 330 -35.82 15.14 -8.21
C PRO A 330 -35.80 15.49 -9.69
N SER A 331 -35.70 14.47 -10.55
CA SER A 331 -36.01 14.62 -11.96
C SER A 331 -37.36 15.34 -12.05
N GLU A 332 -37.46 16.32 -12.94
CA GLU A 332 -38.74 16.91 -13.32
C GLU A 332 -39.79 15.80 -13.48
N ALA A 333 -41.02 16.11 -13.05
CA ALA A 333 -42.15 15.21 -12.91
C ALA A 333 -42.20 14.10 -13.99
N PRO A 334 -42.56 12.87 -13.60
CA PRO A 334 -42.45 11.72 -14.47
C PRO A 334 -43.25 11.94 -15.76
N ARG A 335 -42.55 12.02 -16.89
CA ARG A 335 -43.16 11.75 -18.18
C ARG A 335 -43.65 10.30 -18.12
N THR A 336 -44.91 10.07 -18.45
CA THR A 336 -45.51 8.75 -18.56
C THR A 336 -44.59 7.84 -19.38
N VAL A 337 -43.94 6.89 -18.72
CA VAL A 337 -43.04 5.93 -19.35
C VAL A 337 -43.87 4.72 -19.74
N ASP A 338 -43.63 4.16 -20.93
CA ASP A 338 -44.39 3.00 -21.39
C ASP A 338 -44.14 1.74 -20.54
N PHE A 339 -45.08 0.80 -20.64
CA PHE A 339 -45.09 -0.47 -19.91
C PHE A 339 -43.81 -1.30 -20.11
N ALA A 340 -43.18 -1.22 -21.29
CA ALA A 340 -41.95 -1.97 -21.58
C ALA A 340 -40.76 -1.38 -20.81
N THR A 341 -40.69 -0.06 -20.69
CA THR A 341 -39.63 0.64 -19.99
C THR A 341 -39.75 0.50 -18.47
N GLU A 342 -40.98 0.48 -17.94
CA GLU A 342 -41.27 0.25 -16.51
C GLU A 342 -40.98 -1.21 -16.10
N THR A 343 -41.25 -2.17 -16.99
CA THR A 343 -40.92 -3.59 -16.77
C THR A 343 -39.40 -3.84 -16.80
N LEU A 344 -38.67 -3.11 -17.65
CA LEU A 344 -37.21 -3.24 -17.75
C LEU A 344 -36.46 -2.58 -16.59
N SER A 345 -36.97 -1.50 -16.00
CA SER A 345 -36.35 -0.82 -14.85
C SER A 345 -36.45 -1.63 -13.56
N GLN A 346 -37.56 -2.35 -13.34
CA GLN A 346 -37.72 -3.25 -12.19
C GLN A 346 -36.76 -4.46 -12.22
N SER A 347 -36.27 -4.86 -13.41
CA SER A 347 -35.32 -5.96 -13.57
C SER A 347 -33.86 -5.60 -13.26
N LYS A 348 -33.53 -4.30 -13.21
CA LYS A 348 -32.18 -3.80 -12.94
C LYS A 348 -32.19 -3.11 -11.58
N ARG A 349 -31.85 -3.84 -10.50
CA ARG A 349 -31.46 -3.19 -9.23
C ARG A 349 -30.33 -2.21 -9.53
N SER A 350 -30.68 -0.92 -9.55
CA SER A 350 -29.71 0.16 -9.63
C SER A 350 -28.81 0.09 -8.41
N ARG A 351 -27.48 0.16 -8.60
CA ARG A 351 -26.54 0.48 -7.51
C ARG A 351 -27.05 1.73 -6.80
N ARG A 352 -27.18 1.69 -5.47
CA ARG A 352 -27.50 2.89 -4.68
C ARG A 352 -26.31 3.86 -4.76
N ALA A 353 -26.47 4.89 -5.58
CA ALA A 353 -25.51 5.99 -5.72
C ALA A 353 -25.68 7.01 -4.57
N GLU A 354 -25.82 6.53 -3.33
CA GLU A 354 -26.21 7.33 -2.16
C GLU A 354 -25.01 7.72 -1.27
N TYR A 355 -23.80 7.19 -1.50
CA TYR A 355 -22.63 7.43 -0.65
C TYR A 355 -21.37 7.68 -1.49
N ILE A 356 -20.43 8.46 -0.93
CA ILE A 356 -19.08 8.62 -1.50
C ILE A 356 -18.36 7.28 -1.44
N ASP A 357 -17.73 6.88 -2.54
CA ASP A 357 -16.87 5.69 -2.58
C ASP A 357 -15.62 5.95 -1.73
N LEU A 358 -15.52 5.24 -0.61
CA LEU A 358 -14.41 5.34 0.34
C LEU A 358 -13.47 4.16 0.13
N LEU A 359 -12.46 4.37 -0.72
CA LEU A 359 -11.33 3.45 -0.97
C LEU A 359 -11.73 2.03 -1.40
#